data_AF-A0A9R0I0N9-F1
#
_entry.id   AF-A0A9R0I0N9-F1
#
_cell.length_a   1.000
_cell.length_b   1.000
_cell.length_c   1.000
_cell.angle_alpha   90.00
_cell.angle_beta   90.00
_cell.angle_gamma   90.00
#
_symmetry.space_group_name_H-M   'P 1'
#
loop_
_entity.id
_entity.type
_entity.pdbx_description
1 polymer ?
#
loop_
_entity_poly.entity_id
_entity_poly.type
_entity_poly.pdbx_seq_one_letter_code
_entity_poly.pdbx_strand_id
1 'polypeptide(L)'
;MDSSQSQQQSTNIGSSTGSGSIGGESLSSEGSPPLWRFVTRIEKQGAVGGTWKYRCNFCNENRTSSYSRVRAHLLQIKGQGIACCKKVSRADKLEMQKLDDEFENKKLDSGPREVPLPSESLSHLDSDAMFKKRKSEKSPITRCFGIETRDQLDQEIARMFYTGGLPFNLARNPHYMRSYTFAATHNIAGYKPPGYNKLRTTLLVQEKANVENLMIPLKSTWREKGVTIVIDGWSDPTRKPLINFMATSGNGPIFLKVVNCFGEIKDKYFIANLMKEVIQEVGHQNVVQVITDNAANCKGAGS
;
A
#
# COMPACT_ATOMS: atom_id res chain seq x y z
N MET A 1 -28.41 47.07 -20.33
CA MET A 1 -27.64 47.77 -19.28
C MET A 1 -26.38 46.96 -19.09
N ASP A 2 -25.23 47.62 -19.28
CA ASP A 2 -23.85 47.30 -18.87
C ASP A 2 -23.60 46.00 -18.07
N SER A 3 -22.49 45.27 -18.20
CA SER A 3 -21.17 45.61 -18.72
C SER A 3 -20.28 44.36 -18.74
N SER A 4 -19.27 44.38 -19.60
CA SER A 4 -17.88 43.92 -19.36
C SER A 4 -17.48 42.44 -19.45
N GLN A 5 -16.43 42.26 -20.26
CA GLN A 5 -15.67 41.08 -20.66
C GLN A 5 -14.71 40.57 -19.57
N SER A 6 -14.32 39.29 -19.65
CA SER A 6 -12.94 38.87 -19.37
C SER A 6 -12.57 37.67 -20.24
N GLN A 7 -11.65 37.91 -21.18
CA GLN A 7 -10.95 36.92 -21.99
C GLN A 7 -10.01 36.09 -21.11
N GLN A 8 -9.91 34.79 -21.38
CA GLN A 8 -8.72 34.01 -21.04
C GLN A 8 -8.24 33.25 -22.28
N GLN A 9 -7.07 33.69 -22.76
CA GLN A 9 -6.18 32.93 -23.62
C GLN A 9 -5.65 31.72 -22.85
N SER A 10 -5.54 30.58 -23.53
CA SER A 10 -4.54 29.57 -23.18
C SER A 10 -4.02 28.90 -24.44
N THR A 11 -2.70 28.83 -24.46
CA THR A 11 -1.78 28.59 -25.57
C THR A 11 -1.74 27.14 -26.03
N ASN A 12 -1.64 26.99 -27.35
CA ASN A 12 -1.24 25.79 -28.08
C ASN A 12 0.26 25.54 -27.88
N ILE A 13 0.64 24.34 -27.44
CA ILE A 13 1.97 23.72 -27.66
C ILE A 13 1.65 22.21 -27.75
N GLY A 14 1.73 21.52 -28.87
CA GLY A 14 2.84 21.52 -29.83
C GLY A 14 3.61 20.21 -29.66
N SER A 15 2.98 19.09 -30.02
CA SER A 15 3.58 17.75 -29.99
C SER A 15 4.62 17.63 -31.10
N SER A 16 5.91 17.55 -30.76
CA SER A 16 6.97 17.23 -31.71
C SER A 16 7.70 15.96 -31.29
N THR A 17 7.43 14.90 -32.04
CA THR A 17 8.22 13.68 -32.14
C THR A 17 9.61 14.00 -32.69
N GLY A 18 10.65 13.68 -31.94
CA GLY A 18 12.05 13.78 -32.36
C GLY A 18 12.77 12.47 -32.09
N SER A 19 12.91 11.65 -33.13
CA SER A 19 13.82 10.51 -33.17
C SER A 19 15.26 11.00 -33.17
N GLY A 20 16.08 10.47 -32.27
CA GLY A 20 17.51 10.77 -32.22
C GLY A 20 18.27 9.63 -31.55
N SER A 21 18.88 8.78 -32.36
CA SER A 21 19.94 7.85 -31.95
C SER A 21 21.18 8.64 -31.56
N ILE A 22 21.96 8.15 -30.58
CA ILE A 22 23.42 7.96 -30.59
C ILE A 22 23.93 7.77 -29.15
N GLY A 23 24.68 6.69 -28.96
CA GLY A 23 26.01 6.75 -28.32
C GLY A 23 26.10 6.72 -26.79
N GLY A 24 26.54 5.55 -26.30
CA GLY A 24 27.60 5.42 -25.30
C GLY A 24 27.51 6.22 -24.01
N GLU A 25 26.86 5.67 -22.99
CA GLU A 25 26.98 6.19 -21.62
C GLU A 25 27.95 5.34 -20.79
N SER A 26 29.18 5.82 -20.70
CA SER A 26 30.00 5.65 -19.50
C SER A 26 29.49 6.61 -18.43
N LEU A 27 28.76 6.11 -17.44
CA LEU A 27 28.48 6.87 -16.21
C LEU A 27 28.68 5.99 -14.97
N SER A 28 29.69 6.34 -14.20
CA SER A 28 29.73 6.18 -12.76
C SER A 28 28.59 7.01 -12.14
N SER A 29 27.44 6.38 -11.87
CA SER A 29 26.36 7.03 -11.12
C SER A 29 26.64 6.96 -9.62
N GLU A 30 26.65 8.12 -8.96
CA GLU A 30 26.57 8.20 -7.50
C GLU A 30 25.31 7.44 -7.05
N GLY A 31 25.48 6.41 -6.23
CA GLY A 31 24.41 5.53 -5.76
C GLY A 31 24.42 4.11 -6.36
N SER A 32 25.26 3.81 -7.35
CA SER A 32 25.47 2.43 -7.78
C SER A 32 26.36 1.67 -6.78
N PRO A 33 26.07 0.39 -6.47
CA PRO A 33 26.95 -0.42 -5.66
C PRO A 33 28.38 -0.48 -6.23
N PRO A 34 29.41 -0.27 -5.40
CA PRO A 34 30.76 0.06 -5.85
C PRO A 34 31.46 -1.11 -6.55
N LEU A 35 31.11 -2.36 -6.19
CA LEU A 35 31.78 -3.54 -6.72
C LEU A 35 31.49 -3.80 -8.20
N TRP A 36 30.49 -3.11 -8.78
CA TRP A 36 30.28 -3.12 -10.24
C TRP A 36 31.47 -2.57 -11.02
N ARG A 37 32.34 -1.75 -10.40
CA ARG A 37 33.55 -1.20 -11.03
C ARG A 37 34.60 -2.27 -11.35
N PHE A 38 34.54 -3.41 -10.67
CA PHE A 38 35.51 -4.50 -10.81
C PHE A 38 35.03 -5.63 -11.75
N VAL A 39 33.91 -5.41 -12.43
CA VAL A 39 33.41 -6.32 -13.46
C VAL A 39 33.00 -5.54 -14.70
N THR A 40 33.23 -6.13 -15.87
CA THR A 40 32.77 -5.59 -17.14
C THR A 40 31.34 -6.08 -17.40
N ARG A 41 30.35 -5.20 -17.31
CA ARG A 41 28.94 -5.52 -17.62
C ARG A 41 28.78 -5.73 -19.12
N ILE A 42 28.22 -6.87 -19.52
CA ILE A 42 28.04 -7.24 -20.94
C ILE A 42 26.59 -7.00 -21.35
N GLU A 43 25.65 -7.62 -20.65
CA GLU A 43 24.24 -7.61 -21.02
C GLU A 43 23.35 -7.73 -19.79
N LYS A 44 22.27 -6.94 -19.73
CA LYS A 44 21.26 -7.04 -18.67
C LYS A 44 20.25 -8.13 -19.06
N GLN A 45 20.01 -9.09 -18.17
CA GLN A 45 19.03 -10.14 -18.42
C GLN A 45 17.68 -9.81 -17.79
N GLY A 46 16.68 -9.64 -18.64
CA GLY A 46 15.29 -9.38 -18.27
C GLY A 46 14.97 -7.89 -18.05
N ALA A 47 13.71 -7.52 -18.28
CA ALA A 47 13.24 -6.13 -18.17
C ALA A 47 13.17 -5.62 -16.72
N VAL A 48 12.92 -6.51 -15.75
CA VAL A 48 12.59 -6.15 -14.34
C VAL A 48 13.60 -6.73 -13.34
N GLY A 49 14.57 -7.55 -13.78
CA GLY A 49 15.51 -8.26 -12.93
C GLY A 49 16.85 -7.53 -12.68
N GLY A 50 17.48 -7.79 -11.53
CA GLY A 50 18.83 -7.30 -11.18
C GLY A 50 19.98 -8.19 -11.68
N THR A 51 19.72 -9.09 -12.61
CA THR A 51 20.68 -10.08 -13.12
C THR A 51 21.41 -9.55 -14.33
N TRP A 52 22.74 -9.66 -14.31
CA TRP A 52 23.62 -9.24 -15.41
C TRP A 52 24.51 -10.38 -15.87
N LYS A 53 24.74 -10.44 -17.18
CA LYS A 53 25.89 -11.12 -17.75
C LYS A 53 27.08 -10.16 -17.66
N TYR A 54 28.14 -10.59 -17.01
CA TYR A 54 29.34 -9.79 -16.78
C TYR A 54 30.60 -10.64 -16.91
N ARG A 55 31.74 -9.98 -17.10
CA ARG A 55 33.08 -10.56 -17.01
C ARG A 55 33.79 -10.04 -15.78
N CYS A 56 34.37 -10.92 -14.98
CA CYS A 56 35.22 -10.50 -13.86
C CYS A 56 36.55 -9.95 -14.37
N ASN A 57 36.96 -8.75 -13.93
CA ASN A 57 38.19 -8.11 -14.41
C ASN A 57 39.47 -8.79 -13.87
N PHE A 58 39.35 -9.65 -12.85
CA PHE A 58 40.47 -10.40 -12.28
C PHE A 58 40.63 -11.78 -12.91
N CYS A 59 39.59 -12.63 -12.88
CA CYS A 59 39.69 -13.98 -13.45
C CYS A 59 39.38 -14.07 -14.95
N ASN A 60 38.81 -13.03 -15.55
CA ASN A 60 38.34 -12.98 -16.94
C ASN A 60 37.23 -13.99 -17.28
N GLU A 61 36.60 -14.61 -16.28
CA GLU A 61 35.47 -15.52 -16.49
C GLU A 61 34.17 -14.74 -16.69
N ASN A 62 33.39 -15.16 -17.67
CA ASN A 62 32.03 -14.64 -17.90
C ASN A 62 31.04 -15.38 -16.99
N ARG A 63 30.16 -14.62 -16.33
CA ARG A 63 29.16 -15.14 -15.39
C ARG A 63 27.85 -14.39 -15.56
N THR A 64 26.75 -15.05 -15.23
CA THR A 64 25.41 -14.43 -15.23
C THR A 64 24.83 -14.51 -13.83
N SER A 65 24.75 -13.38 -13.12
CA SER A 65 24.20 -13.33 -11.77
C SER A 65 23.83 -11.92 -11.30
N SER A 66 23.25 -11.82 -10.10
CA SER A 66 22.92 -10.56 -9.44
C SER A 66 24.13 -9.94 -8.72
N TYR A 67 24.01 -8.68 -8.31
CA TYR A 67 25.04 -7.96 -7.54
C TYR A 67 25.52 -8.73 -6.29
N SER A 68 24.60 -9.36 -5.55
CA SER A 68 24.94 -10.14 -4.35
C SER A 68 25.95 -11.24 -4.64
N ARG A 69 25.87 -11.86 -5.82
CA ARG A 69 26.82 -12.90 -6.25
C ARG A 69 28.13 -12.29 -6.80
N VAL A 70 28.09 -11.11 -7.42
CA VAL A 70 29.31 -10.34 -7.76
C VAL A 70 30.12 -10.04 -6.49
N ARG A 71 29.46 -9.54 -5.43
CA ARG A 71 30.05 -9.29 -4.12
C ARG A 71 30.69 -10.56 -3.55
N ALA A 72 29.97 -11.68 -3.54
CA ALA A 72 30.48 -12.94 -3.02
C ALA A 72 31.68 -13.49 -3.83
N HIS A 73 31.67 -13.31 -5.15
CA HIS A 73 32.77 -13.71 -6.02
C HIS A 73 34.05 -12.92 -5.75
N LEU A 74 33.95 -11.59 -5.67
CA LEU A 74 35.11 -10.68 -5.49
C LEU A 74 35.65 -10.69 -4.05
N LEU A 75 34.77 -10.64 -3.05
CA LEU A 75 35.15 -10.67 -1.63
C LEU A 75 35.40 -12.09 -1.10
N GLN A 76 35.30 -13.10 -1.95
CA GLN A 76 35.53 -14.52 -1.63
C GLN A 76 34.66 -15.03 -0.46
N ILE A 77 33.38 -14.65 -0.47
CA ILE A 77 32.39 -15.07 0.54
C ILE A 77 31.88 -16.46 0.15
N LYS A 78 32.10 -17.45 1.02
CA LYS A 78 31.68 -18.84 0.78
C LYS A 78 30.17 -19.02 1.02
N GLY A 79 29.58 -20.04 0.40
CA GLY A 79 28.18 -20.43 0.63
C GLY A 79 27.12 -19.64 -0.14
N GLN A 80 27.50 -18.79 -1.10
CA GLN A 80 26.58 -17.92 -1.85
C GLN A 80 26.22 -18.42 -3.26
N GLY A 81 26.43 -19.72 -3.53
CA GLY A 81 26.09 -20.36 -4.81
C GLY A 81 26.91 -19.85 -6.01
N ILE A 82 28.09 -19.26 -5.77
CA ILE A 82 29.04 -18.81 -6.79
C ILE A 82 30.47 -19.12 -6.37
N ALA A 83 31.31 -19.52 -7.32
CA ALA A 83 32.73 -19.77 -7.05
C ALA A 83 33.46 -18.45 -6.75
N CYS A 84 34.33 -18.44 -5.74
CA CYS A 84 35.15 -17.28 -5.39
C CYS A 84 36.23 -17.00 -6.45
N CYS A 85 36.56 -15.73 -6.67
CA CYS A 85 37.63 -15.35 -7.58
C CYS A 85 39.00 -15.72 -6.98
N LYS A 86 39.73 -16.62 -7.64
CA LYS A 86 41.07 -17.05 -7.21
C LYS A 86 42.18 -16.04 -7.59
N LYS A 87 41.91 -15.11 -8.51
CA LYS A 87 42.90 -14.13 -9.01
C LYS A 87 42.84 -12.76 -8.31
N VAL A 88 41.88 -12.56 -7.40
CA VAL A 88 41.83 -11.34 -6.56
C VAL A 88 42.94 -11.44 -5.52
N SER A 89 43.81 -10.44 -5.47
CA SER A 89 44.88 -10.38 -4.46
C SER A 89 44.33 -9.97 -3.09
N ARG A 90 45.14 -10.16 -2.04
CA ARG A 90 44.77 -9.72 -0.69
C ARG A 90 44.59 -8.20 -0.61
N ALA A 91 45.40 -7.43 -1.34
CA ALA A 91 45.31 -5.98 -1.37
C ALA A 91 44.01 -5.52 -2.05
N ASP A 92 43.70 -6.08 -3.23
CA ASP A 92 42.46 -5.77 -3.96
C ASP A 92 41.22 -6.13 -3.13
N LYS A 93 41.27 -7.24 -2.39
CA LYS A 93 40.19 -7.66 -1.51
C LYS A 93 39.94 -6.64 -0.39
N LEU A 94 41.00 -6.15 0.26
CA LEU A 94 40.87 -5.16 1.34
C LEU A 94 40.32 -3.83 0.82
N GLU A 95 40.76 -3.39 -0.35
CA GLU A 95 40.23 -2.18 -0.99
C GLU A 95 38.76 -2.34 -1.37
N MET A 96 38.39 -3.44 -2.04
CA MET A 96 37.00 -3.74 -2.38
C MET A 96 36.12 -3.87 -1.13
N GLN A 97 36.64 -4.45 -0.05
CA GLN A 97 35.91 -4.58 1.20
C GLN A 97 35.65 -3.22 1.84
N LYS A 98 36.64 -2.33 1.87
CA LYS A 98 36.47 -0.96 2.37
C LYS A 98 35.40 -0.19 1.58
N LEU A 99 35.41 -0.30 0.25
CA LEU A 99 34.40 0.34 -0.60
C LEU A 99 32.99 -0.20 -0.35
N ASP A 100 32.84 -1.51 -0.19
CA ASP A 100 31.56 -2.17 0.10
C ASP A 100 31.03 -1.78 1.50
N ASP A 101 31.90 -1.78 2.51
CA ASP A 101 31.55 -1.37 3.88
C ASP A 101 31.15 0.12 3.93
N GLU A 102 31.87 1.01 3.24
CA GLU A 102 31.51 2.42 3.13
C GLU A 102 30.16 2.63 2.43
N PHE A 103 29.86 1.83 1.39
CA PHE A 103 28.60 1.90 0.68
C PHE A 103 27.41 1.41 1.54
N GLU A 104 27.58 0.30 2.26
CA GLU A 104 26.56 -0.20 3.18
C GLU A 104 26.37 0.74 4.38
N ASN A 105 27.44 1.34 4.91
CA ASN A 105 27.34 2.34 5.98
C ASN A 105 26.60 3.60 5.51
N LYS A 106 26.91 4.12 4.32
CA LYS A 106 26.15 5.25 3.74
C LYS A 106 24.68 4.91 3.55
N LYS A 107 24.36 3.68 3.16
CA LYS A 107 22.99 3.20 3.03
C LYS A 107 22.27 3.07 4.37
N LEU A 108 22.98 2.73 5.45
CA LEU A 108 22.46 2.72 6.82
C LEU A 108 22.21 4.15 7.32
N ASP A 109 23.16 5.07 7.11
CA ASP A 109 23.05 6.48 7.53
C ASP A 109 22.00 7.29 6.75
N SER A 110 21.67 6.85 5.53
CA SER A 110 20.59 7.38 4.70
C SER A 110 19.26 6.67 4.89
N GLY A 111 19.18 5.71 5.83
CA GLY A 111 17.91 5.15 6.27
C GLY A 111 16.99 6.22 6.89
N PRO A 112 15.67 5.97 6.96
CA PRO A 112 14.76 6.89 7.63
C PRO A 112 15.17 7.05 9.09
N ARG A 113 15.60 8.26 9.46
CA ARG A 113 15.89 8.60 10.86
C ARG A 113 14.57 8.66 11.62
N GLU A 114 14.44 7.87 12.67
CA GLU A 114 13.30 7.99 13.58
C GLU A 114 13.36 9.34 14.28
N VAL A 115 12.29 10.13 14.13
CA VAL A 115 12.13 11.39 14.85
C VAL A 115 11.67 11.05 16.27
N PRO A 116 12.39 11.42 17.33
CA PRO A 116 12.01 11.03 18.69
C PRO A 116 10.65 11.61 19.10
N LEU A 117 9.94 10.95 20.02
CA LEU A 117 8.70 11.48 20.59
C LEU A 117 9.00 12.52 21.68
N PRO A 118 8.17 13.56 21.85
CA PRO A 118 8.28 14.49 22.97
C PRO A 118 8.31 13.84 24.37
N SER A 119 7.64 12.70 24.56
CA SER A 119 7.64 11.94 25.82
C SER A 119 8.85 11.03 26.01
N GLU A 120 9.64 10.75 24.96
CA GLU A 120 10.84 9.94 25.11
C GLU A 120 11.82 10.67 26.03
N SER A 121 11.92 10.17 27.26
CA SER A 121 12.96 10.59 28.16
C SER A 121 14.29 10.17 27.53
N LEU A 122 15.12 11.15 27.19
CA LEU A 122 16.46 11.01 26.59
C LEU A 122 17.44 10.30 27.55
N SER A 123 17.14 9.08 27.99
CA SER A 123 18.00 8.31 28.89
C SER A 123 19.04 7.45 28.16
N HIS A 124 19.02 7.43 26.82
CA HIS A 124 19.91 6.58 26.01
C HIS A 124 20.66 7.30 24.88
N LEU A 125 20.62 8.63 24.81
CA LEU A 125 21.51 9.36 23.90
C LEU A 125 22.75 9.83 24.66
N ASP A 126 23.89 9.39 24.13
CA ASP A 126 25.23 9.63 24.65
C ASP A 126 25.51 11.13 24.82
N SER A 127 26.36 11.42 25.80
CA SER A 127 26.63 12.73 26.35
C SER A 127 27.37 13.64 25.36
N ASP A 128 26.70 14.64 24.78
CA ASP A 128 27.22 16.02 24.60
C ASP A 128 26.35 16.82 23.61
N ALA A 129 25.43 17.63 24.14
CA ALA A 129 25.00 18.91 23.52
C ALA A 129 23.95 19.60 24.42
N MET A 130 24.45 20.37 25.38
CA MET A 130 23.98 21.70 25.75
C MET A 130 22.48 22.02 25.60
N PHE A 131 21.63 21.50 26.50
CA PHE A 131 20.51 22.26 27.07
C PHE A 131 20.24 21.76 28.50
N LYS A 132 20.78 22.49 29.50
CA LYS A 132 20.43 22.29 30.91
C LYS A 132 18.97 22.71 31.13
N LYS A 133 18.01 21.83 30.83
CA LYS A 133 16.68 21.87 31.47
C LYS A 133 16.72 20.95 32.67
N ARG A 134 16.47 21.53 33.85
CA ARG A 134 16.51 20.87 35.15
C ARG A 134 15.75 19.55 35.12
N LYS A 135 16.44 18.48 35.52
CA LYS A 135 15.91 17.16 35.82
C LYS A 135 14.89 17.33 36.96
N SER A 136 13.61 17.49 36.64
CA SER A 136 12.55 17.36 37.64
C SER A 136 12.39 15.87 37.87
N GLU A 137 12.86 15.36 39.00
CA GLU A 137 12.45 14.04 39.47
C GLU A 137 10.93 14.04 39.58
N LYS A 138 10.27 13.31 38.66
CA LYS A 138 8.81 13.25 38.63
C LYS A 138 8.32 12.45 39.83
N SER A 139 7.24 12.94 40.46
CA SER A 139 6.76 12.40 41.73
C SER A 139 6.43 10.90 41.64
N PRO A 140 6.57 10.14 42.75
CA PRO A 140 6.13 8.74 42.82
C PRO A 140 4.67 8.54 42.38
N ILE A 141 3.81 9.54 42.60
CA ILE A 141 2.40 9.56 42.20
C ILE A 141 2.28 9.48 40.68
N THR A 142 3.08 10.25 39.94
CA THR A 142 3.11 10.25 38.46
C THR A 142 3.46 8.88 37.90
N ARG A 143 4.38 8.16 38.58
CA ARG A 143 4.76 6.79 38.22
C ARG A 143 3.67 5.77 38.56
N CYS A 144 3.03 5.89 39.72
CA CYS A 144 1.94 5.00 40.14
C CYS A 144 0.71 5.03 39.23
N PHE A 145 0.41 6.17 38.60
CA PHE A 145 -0.70 6.29 37.63
C PHE A 145 -0.31 5.97 36.18
N GLY A 146 0.94 5.56 35.94
CA GLY A 146 1.44 5.24 34.60
C GLY A 146 1.33 6.42 33.61
N ILE A 147 1.35 7.66 34.11
CA ILE A 147 1.08 8.87 33.31
C ILE A 147 2.04 8.94 32.11
N GLU A 148 3.32 8.62 32.31
CA GLU A 148 4.32 8.65 31.23
C GLU A 148 4.04 7.63 30.12
N THR A 149 3.64 6.42 30.49
CA THR A 149 3.29 5.36 29.52
C THR A 149 2.04 5.72 28.74
N ARG A 150 1.08 6.38 29.40
CA ARG A 150 -0.14 6.89 28.76
C ARG A 150 0.19 8.04 27.80
N ASP A 151 0.99 9.00 28.24
CA ASP A 151 1.44 10.12 27.40
C ASP A 151 2.20 9.61 26.17
N GLN A 152 3.06 8.61 26.35
CA GLN A 152 3.80 8.00 25.23
C GLN A 152 2.85 7.28 24.26
N LEU A 153 1.88 6.51 24.76
CA LEU A 153 0.87 5.86 23.94
C LEU A 153 0.04 6.89 23.15
N ASP A 154 -0.40 7.97 23.81
CA ASP A 154 -1.16 9.03 23.17
C ASP A 154 -0.35 9.74 22.07
N GLN A 155 0.96 9.93 22.28
CA GLN A 155 1.83 10.53 21.26
C GLN A 155 2.10 9.58 20.07
N GLU A 156 2.24 8.27 20.30
CA GLU A 156 2.34 7.28 19.22
C GLU A 156 1.06 7.25 18.38
N ILE A 157 -0.09 7.24 19.05
CA ILE A 157 -1.39 7.32 18.41
C ILE A 157 -1.49 8.61 17.59
N ALA A 158 -1.17 9.77 18.17
CA ALA A 158 -1.23 11.05 17.47
C ALA A 158 -0.31 11.06 16.24
N ARG A 159 0.92 10.55 16.38
CA ARG A 159 1.87 10.43 15.28
C ARG A 159 1.33 9.54 14.17
N MET A 160 0.68 8.43 14.49
CA MET A 160 0.01 7.58 13.49
C MET A 160 -1.06 8.35 12.71
N PHE A 161 -1.85 9.22 13.36
CA PHE A 161 -2.83 10.05 12.65
C PHE A 161 -2.16 11.04 11.70
N TYR A 162 -1.10 11.72 12.16
CA TYR A 162 -0.43 12.76 11.38
C TYR A 162 0.36 12.18 10.20
N THR A 163 1.15 11.12 10.43
CA THR A 163 1.98 10.51 9.38
C THR A 163 1.16 9.65 8.43
N GLY A 164 0.08 9.03 8.91
CA GLY A 164 -0.84 8.22 8.10
C GLY A 164 -1.92 9.02 7.38
N GLY A 165 -2.04 10.33 7.63
CA GLY A 165 -3.10 11.18 7.07
C GLY A 165 -4.51 10.73 7.47
N LEU A 166 -4.67 10.17 8.68
CA LEU A 166 -5.93 9.60 9.13
C LEU A 166 -6.91 10.72 9.54
N PRO A 167 -8.19 10.65 9.16
CA PRO A 167 -9.18 11.63 9.59
C PRO A 167 -9.45 11.50 11.09
N PHE A 168 -9.52 12.62 11.82
CA PHE A 168 -9.79 12.61 13.26
C PHE A 168 -11.13 11.96 13.65
N ASN A 169 -12.10 11.93 12.73
CA ASN A 169 -13.36 11.19 12.93
C ASN A 169 -13.15 9.69 13.18
N LEU A 170 -12.02 9.10 12.76
CA LEU A 170 -11.68 7.71 13.07
C LEU A 170 -11.64 7.45 14.58
N ALA A 171 -11.21 8.43 15.38
CA ALA A 171 -11.17 8.30 16.84
C ALA A 171 -12.56 8.20 17.49
N ARG A 172 -13.63 8.58 16.77
CA ARG A 172 -15.03 8.41 17.21
C ARG A 172 -15.57 7.02 16.91
N ASN A 173 -14.85 6.19 16.14
CA ASN A 173 -15.30 4.83 15.84
C ASN A 173 -15.24 3.97 17.12
N PRO A 174 -16.34 3.31 17.53
CA PRO A 174 -16.32 2.45 18.71
C PRO A 174 -15.26 1.32 18.64
N HIS A 175 -14.95 0.81 17.45
CA HIS A 175 -13.89 -0.19 17.27
C HIS A 175 -12.49 0.36 17.50
N TYR A 176 -12.26 1.66 17.27
CA TYR A 176 -11.01 2.33 17.61
C TYR A 176 -10.80 2.29 19.13
N MET A 177 -11.78 2.75 19.91
CA MET A 177 -11.68 2.71 21.38
C MET A 177 -11.57 1.28 21.92
N ARG A 178 -12.38 0.36 21.39
CA ARG A 178 -12.38 -1.04 21.85
C ARG A 178 -11.07 -1.76 21.54
N SER A 179 -10.39 -1.48 20.43
CA SER A 179 -9.14 -2.18 20.11
C SER A 179 -8.03 -1.84 21.11
N TYR A 180 -7.82 -0.55 21.41
CA TYR A 180 -6.83 -0.12 22.41
C TYR A 180 -7.23 -0.56 23.81
N THR A 181 -8.51 -0.43 24.17
CA THR A 181 -9.00 -0.90 25.48
C THR A 181 -8.73 -2.38 25.64
N PHE A 182 -9.10 -3.20 24.64
CA PHE A 182 -8.88 -4.63 24.68
C PHE A 182 -7.39 -4.98 24.81
N ALA A 183 -6.51 -4.33 24.05
CA ALA A 183 -5.08 -4.54 24.14
C ALA A 183 -4.48 -4.09 25.48
N ALA A 184 -5.02 -3.03 26.11
CA ALA A 184 -4.55 -2.51 27.38
C ALA A 184 -5.05 -3.34 28.59
N THR A 185 -6.24 -3.93 28.51
CA THR A 185 -6.81 -4.73 29.60
C THR A 185 -6.44 -6.21 29.55
N HIS A 186 -5.93 -6.70 28.41
CA HIS A 186 -5.51 -8.09 28.25
C HIS A 186 -3.98 -8.17 28.14
N ASN A 187 -3.35 -8.99 28.98
CA ASN A 187 -1.92 -9.23 28.88
C ASN A 187 -1.60 -10.18 27.72
N ILE A 188 -1.45 -9.62 26.51
CA ILE A 188 -1.13 -10.38 25.30
C ILE A 188 0.36 -10.19 24.98
N ALA A 189 1.22 -10.91 25.72
CA ALA A 189 2.67 -10.79 25.59
C ALA A 189 3.14 -11.02 24.15
N GLY A 190 3.89 -10.07 23.60
CA GLY A 190 4.42 -10.13 22.24
C GLY A 190 3.40 -9.89 21.12
N TYR A 191 2.15 -9.52 21.44
CA TYR A 191 1.15 -9.20 20.43
C TYR A 191 1.58 -8.04 19.54
N LYS A 192 1.32 -8.19 18.24
CA LYS A 192 1.47 -7.14 17.25
C LYS A 192 0.12 -6.95 16.53
N PRO A 193 -0.35 -5.70 16.35
CA PRO A 193 -1.55 -5.43 15.56
C PRO A 193 -1.48 -6.04 14.16
N PRO A 194 -2.62 -6.33 13.52
CA PRO A 194 -2.63 -6.88 12.16
C PRO A 194 -1.91 -5.97 11.17
N GLY A 195 -0.93 -6.53 10.45
CA GLY A 195 -0.22 -5.81 9.39
C GLY A 195 -1.05 -5.68 8.10
N TYR A 196 -0.53 -4.89 7.15
CA TYR A 196 -1.17 -4.56 5.86
C TYR A 196 -1.79 -5.77 5.15
N ASN A 197 -1.00 -6.83 4.91
CA ASN A 197 -1.48 -8.01 4.19
C ASN A 197 -2.60 -8.74 4.94
N LYS A 198 -2.47 -8.89 6.26
CA LYS A 198 -3.46 -9.58 7.09
C LYS A 198 -4.81 -8.85 7.09
N LEU A 199 -4.79 -7.50 7.08
CA LEU A 199 -5.98 -6.67 6.98
C LEU A 199 -6.67 -6.81 5.61
N ARG A 200 -5.94 -6.62 4.50
CA ARG A 200 -6.53 -6.60 3.16
C ARG A 200 -6.96 -7.97 2.62
N THR A 201 -6.50 -9.08 3.22
CA THR A 201 -6.86 -10.44 2.78
C THR A 201 -7.58 -11.21 3.86
N THR A 202 -6.87 -11.77 4.83
CA THR A 202 -7.41 -12.78 5.76
C THR A 202 -8.55 -12.23 6.61
N LEU A 203 -8.34 -11.10 7.28
CA LEU A 203 -9.36 -10.51 8.15
C LEU A 203 -10.55 -9.96 7.35
N LEU A 204 -10.31 -9.40 6.17
CA LEU A 204 -11.39 -8.95 5.30
C LEU A 204 -12.26 -10.10 4.80
N VAL A 205 -11.65 -11.23 4.41
CA VAL A 205 -12.40 -12.43 4.00
C VAL A 205 -13.22 -12.99 5.16
N GLN A 206 -12.65 -13.02 6.37
CA GLN A 206 -13.36 -13.47 7.57
C GLN A 206 -14.54 -12.55 7.91
N GLU A 207 -14.35 -11.22 7.85
CA GLU A 207 -15.42 -10.27 8.11
C GLU A 207 -16.53 -10.34 7.05
N LYS A 208 -16.15 -10.53 5.77
CA LYS A 208 -17.12 -10.76 4.70
C LYS A 208 -17.96 -12.01 4.98
N ALA A 209 -17.33 -13.13 5.35
CA ALA A 209 -18.04 -14.36 5.67
C ALA A 209 -18.95 -14.20 6.91
N ASN A 210 -18.50 -13.45 7.92
CA ASN A 210 -19.31 -13.11 9.09
C ASN A 210 -20.58 -12.33 8.68
N VAL A 211 -20.42 -11.29 7.85
CA VAL A 211 -21.54 -10.49 7.33
C VAL A 211 -22.48 -11.35 6.47
N GLU A 212 -21.96 -12.23 5.61
CA GLU A 212 -22.77 -13.15 4.81
C GLU A 212 -23.60 -14.09 5.68
N ASN A 213 -23.04 -14.60 6.77
CA ASN A 213 -23.76 -15.42 7.75
C ASN A 213 -24.87 -14.63 8.46
N LEU A 214 -24.60 -13.39 8.85
CA LEU A 214 -25.59 -12.49 9.45
C LEU A 214 -26.74 -12.15 8.49
N MET A 215 -26.52 -12.26 7.18
CA MET A 215 -27.56 -12.05 6.17
C MET A 215 -28.47 -13.26 5.97
N ILE A 216 -28.11 -14.47 6.42
CA ILE A 216 -28.92 -15.68 6.22
C ILE A 216 -30.37 -15.51 6.75
N PRO A 217 -30.59 -14.99 7.97
CA PRO A 217 -31.95 -14.76 8.48
C PRO A 217 -32.72 -13.66 7.72
N LEU A 218 -32.02 -12.71 7.11
CA LEU A 218 -32.65 -11.68 6.27
C LEU A 218 -33.11 -12.26 4.92
N LYS A 219 -32.37 -13.26 4.41
CA LYS A 219 -32.65 -13.98 3.15
C LYS A 219 -33.66 -15.10 3.30
N SER A 220 -33.86 -15.64 4.51
CA SER A 220 -34.69 -16.83 4.74
C SER A 220 -36.14 -16.66 4.30
N THR A 221 -36.70 -15.45 4.42
CA THR A 221 -38.09 -15.16 4.05
C THR A 221 -38.28 -14.79 2.58
N TRP A 222 -37.20 -14.75 1.76
CA TRP A 222 -37.29 -14.32 0.37
C TRP A 222 -38.22 -15.21 -0.47
N ARG A 223 -38.29 -16.51 -0.17
CA ARG A 223 -39.17 -17.45 -0.88
C ARG A 223 -40.66 -17.22 -0.60
N GLU A 224 -40.98 -16.81 0.62
CA GLU A 224 -42.37 -16.66 1.08
C GLU A 224 -42.90 -15.24 0.85
N LYS A 225 -42.07 -14.23 1.16
CA LYS A 225 -42.45 -12.81 1.07
C LYS A 225 -42.06 -12.17 -0.26
N GLY A 226 -41.21 -12.84 -1.04
CA GLY A 226 -40.59 -12.26 -2.22
C GLY A 226 -39.51 -11.22 -1.89
N VAL A 227 -38.78 -10.81 -2.93
CA VAL A 227 -37.76 -9.77 -2.85
C VAL A 227 -37.87 -8.79 -4.02
N THR A 228 -37.68 -7.52 -3.71
CA THR A 228 -37.54 -6.45 -4.71
C THR A 228 -36.06 -6.16 -4.91
N ILE A 229 -35.60 -6.18 -6.15
CA ILE A 229 -34.24 -5.73 -6.49
C ILE A 229 -34.31 -4.25 -6.83
N VAL A 230 -33.46 -3.44 -6.20
CA VAL A 230 -33.33 -2.00 -6.44
C VAL A 230 -31.97 -1.75 -7.09
N ILE A 231 -31.99 -1.05 -8.21
CA ILE A 231 -30.83 -0.74 -9.03
C ILE A 231 -30.69 0.78 -9.09
N ASP A 232 -29.50 1.27 -8.76
CA ASP A 232 -29.21 2.70 -8.78
C ASP A 232 -27.87 2.96 -9.47
N GLY A 233 -27.90 3.79 -10.51
CA GLY A 233 -26.74 4.21 -11.27
C GLY A 233 -26.23 5.57 -10.79
N TRP A 234 -24.96 5.64 -10.41
CA TRP A 234 -24.34 6.93 -10.05
C TRP A 234 -22.92 7.05 -10.62
N SER A 235 -22.42 8.28 -10.67
CA SER A 235 -21.03 8.56 -11.03
C SER A 235 -20.33 9.12 -9.81
N ASP A 236 -19.18 8.54 -9.48
CA ASP A 236 -18.37 9.08 -8.38
C ASP A 236 -17.79 10.47 -8.73
N PRO A 237 -17.23 11.22 -7.77
CA PRO A 237 -16.64 12.54 -8.04
C PRO A 237 -15.49 12.52 -9.07
N THR A 238 -14.88 11.35 -9.30
CA THR A 238 -13.86 11.14 -10.34
C THR A 238 -14.44 10.69 -11.68
N ARG A 239 -15.78 10.80 -11.85
CA ARG A 239 -16.56 10.39 -13.01
C ARG A 239 -16.45 8.89 -13.33
N LYS A 240 -16.20 8.05 -12.32
CA LYS A 240 -16.27 6.61 -12.51
C LYS A 240 -17.74 6.18 -12.38
N PRO A 241 -18.29 5.59 -13.45
CA PRO A 241 -19.65 5.11 -13.40
C PRO A 241 -19.78 3.84 -12.55
N LEU A 242 -20.70 3.85 -11.60
CA LEU A 242 -21.04 2.70 -10.75
C LEU A 242 -22.53 2.34 -10.90
N ILE A 243 -22.84 1.06 -10.71
CA ILE A 243 -24.23 0.57 -10.58
C ILE A 243 -24.32 -0.23 -9.29
N ASN A 244 -25.19 0.21 -8.39
CA ASN A 244 -25.47 -0.44 -7.11
C ASN A 244 -26.66 -1.38 -7.24
N PHE A 245 -26.56 -2.56 -6.64
CA PHE A 245 -27.66 -3.52 -6.51
C PHE A 245 -27.97 -3.76 -5.04
N MET A 246 -29.23 -3.54 -4.67
CA MET A 246 -29.77 -3.83 -3.35
C MET A 246 -30.96 -4.77 -3.48
N ALA A 247 -31.16 -5.64 -2.50
CA ALA A 247 -32.38 -6.42 -2.32
C ALA A 247 -33.16 -5.85 -1.15
N THR A 248 -34.47 -5.68 -1.28
CA THR A 248 -35.33 -5.29 -0.16
C THR A 248 -36.49 -6.27 -0.02
N SER A 249 -36.73 -6.71 1.21
CA SER A 249 -37.83 -7.59 1.59
C SER A 249 -38.46 -7.11 2.90
N GLY A 250 -39.49 -7.80 3.39
CA GLY A 250 -40.10 -7.49 4.69
C GLY A 250 -39.14 -7.57 5.90
N ASN A 251 -37.96 -8.18 5.75
CA ASN A 251 -36.96 -8.27 6.82
C ASN A 251 -35.88 -7.16 6.72
N GLY A 252 -35.98 -6.26 5.74
CA GLY A 252 -35.08 -5.13 5.55
C GLY A 252 -34.23 -5.20 4.27
N PRO A 253 -33.50 -4.11 3.97
CA PRO A 253 -32.65 -4.03 2.80
C PRO A 253 -31.29 -4.74 3.00
N ILE A 254 -30.76 -5.32 1.92
CA ILE A 254 -29.44 -5.97 1.85
C ILE A 254 -28.70 -5.41 0.64
N PHE A 255 -27.45 -4.99 0.83
CA PHE A 255 -26.55 -4.68 -0.27
C PHE A 255 -26.08 -5.98 -0.94
N LEU A 256 -26.26 -6.10 -2.26
CA LEU A 256 -25.86 -7.29 -3.01
C LEU A 256 -24.47 -7.10 -3.62
N LYS A 257 -24.32 -6.12 -4.52
CA LYS A 257 -23.06 -5.81 -5.19
C LYS A 257 -23.06 -4.40 -5.76
N VAL A 258 -21.87 -3.90 -6.04
CA VAL A 258 -21.64 -2.72 -6.87
C VAL A 258 -20.78 -3.12 -8.05
N VAL A 259 -21.13 -2.63 -9.24
CA VAL A 259 -20.38 -2.88 -10.48
C VAL A 259 -19.72 -1.59 -10.91
N ASN A 260 -18.39 -1.64 -11.09
CA ASN A 260 -17.66 -0.56 -11.73
C ASN A 260 -17.79 -0.71 -13.25
N CYS A 261 -18.38 0.28 -13.91
CA CYS A 261 -18.64 0.27 -15.34
C CYS A 261 -17.64 1.16 -16.11
N PHE A 262 -16.50 1.52 -15.50
CA PHE A 262 -15.50 2.35 -16.17
C PHE A 262 -14.93 1.61 -17.39
N GLY A 263 -14.98 2.25 -18.56
CA GLY A 263 -14.54 1.66 -19.83
C GLY A 263 -15.63 0.87 -20.58
N GLU A 264 -16.81 0.68 -19.98
CA GLU A 264 -17.92 -0.06 -20.59
C GLU A 264 -18.93 0.88 -21.27
N ILE A 265 -19.53 0.43 -22.36
CA ILE A 265 -20.69 1.09 -22.98
C ILE A 265 -21.94 0.69 -22.19
N LYS A 266 -22.48 1.64 -21.42
CA LYS A 266 -23.69 1.45 -20.60
C LYS A 266 -24.99 1.44 -21.42
N ASP A 267 -25.05 0.65 -22.49
CA ASP A 267 -26.30 0.51 -23.23
C ASP A 267 -27.34 -0.30 -22.43
N LYS A 268 -28.56 -0.38 -22.98
CA LYS A 268 -29.64 -1.14 -22.36
C LYS A 268 -29.33 -2.63 -22.22
N TYR A 269 -28.51 -3.21 -23.10
CA TYR A 269 -28.19 -4.63 -23.10
C TYR A 269 -27.20 -4.96 -21.97
N PHE A 270 -26.20 -4.10 -21.76
CA PHE A 270 -25.27 -4.17 -20.65
C PHE A 270 -26.00 -4.15 -19.32
N ILE A 271 -26.90 -3.17 -19.12
CA ILE A 271 -27.68 -3.07 -17.89
C ILE A 271 -28.58 -4.29 -17.72
N ALA A 272 -29.30 -4.71 -18.77
CA ALA A 272 -30.16 -5.90 -18.72
C ALA A 272 -29.40 -7.19 -18.37
N ASN A 273 -28.16 -7.35 -18.86
CA ASN A 273 -27.33 -8.50 -18.50
C ASN A 273 -26.94 -8.48 -17.02
N LEU A 274 -26.56 -7.31 -16.47
CA LEU A 274 -26.31 -7.19 -15.03
C LEU A 274 -27.57 -7.48 -14.21
N MET A 275 -28.75 -7.05 -14.67
CA MET A 275 -30.02 -7.40 -14.02
C MET A 275 -30.23 -8.91 -14.00
N LYS A 276 -30.02 -9.59 -15.13
CA LYS A 276 -30.18 -11.05 -15.24
C LYS A 276 -29.24 -11.80 -14.31
N GLU A 277 -27.98 -11.41 -14.23
CA GLU A 277 -27.01 -12.00 -13.29
C GLU A 277 -27.50 -11.89 -11.84
N VAL A 278 -27.95 -10.71 -11.43
CA VAL A 278 -28.41 -10.50 -10.05
C VAL A 278 -29.70 -11.28 -9.77
N ILE A 279 -30.64 -11.34 -10.73
CA ILE A 279 -31.84 -12.16 -10.61
C ILE A 279 -31.49 -13.64 -10.45
N GLN A 280 -30.48 -14.13 -11.18
CA GLN A 280 -30.00 -15.50 -11.06
C GLN A 280 -29.34 -15.76 -9.70
N GLU A 281 -28.48 -14.85 -9.22
CA GLU A 281 -27.84 -14.92 -7.90
C GLU A 281 -28.87 -14.94 -6.75
N VAL A 282 -29.93 -14.14 -6.86
CA VAL A 282 -31.03 -14.07 -5.88
C VAL A 282 -32.00 -15.26 -5.99
N GLY A 283 -32.06 -15.89 -7.17
CA GLY A 283 -33.04 -16.90 -7.54
C GLY A 283 -34.31 -16.24 -8.08
N HIS A 284 -34.58 -16.42 -9.37
CA HIS A 284 -35.70 -15.79 -10.08
C HIS A 284 -37.07 -16.06 -9.42
N GLN A 285 -37.24 -17.19 -8.77
CA GLN A 285 -38.46 -17.58 -8.04
C GLN A 285 -38.73 -16.72 -6.81
N ASN A 286 -37.70 -16.05 -6.29
CA ASN A 286 -37.83 -15.16 -5.13
C ASN A 286 -38.14 -13.72 -5.57
N VAL A 287 -37.80 -13.34 -6.81
CA VAL A 287 -37.88 -11.95 -7.27
C VAL A 287 -39.32 -11.61 -7.67
N VAL A 288 -39.89 -10.59 -7.04
CA VAL A 288 -41.25 -10.10 -7.34
C VAL A 288 -41.21 -8.92 -8.30
N GLN A 289 -40.21 -8.05 -8.17
CA GLN A 289 -40.07 -6.86 -9.00
C GLN A 289 -38.63 -6.35 -9.01
N VAL A 290 -38.30 -5.58 -10.05
CA VAL A 290 -37.04 -4.85 -10.20
C VAL A 290 -37.38 -3.37 -10.33
N ILE A 291 -36.78 -2.53 -9.49
CA ILE A 291 -36.91 -1.07 -9.51
C ILE A 291 -35.57 -0.51 -9.99
N THR A 292 -35.61 0.35 -11.00
CA THR A 292 -34.44 1.04 -11.56
C THR A 292 -34.74 2.52 -11.74
N ASP A 293 -33.70 3.32 -11.92
CA ASP A 293 -33.85 4.74 -12.22
C ASP A 293 -34.55 4.99 -13.57
N ASN A 294 -34.99 6.23 -13.77
CA ASN A 294 -35.75 6.64 -14.95
C ASN A 294 -34.85 6.96 -16.17
N ALA A 295 -33.55 6.65 -16.12
CA ALA A 295 -32.63 6.95 -17.21
C ALA A 295 -32.98 6.15 -18.48
N ALA A 296 -32.68 6.68 -19.66
CA ALA A 296 -33.09 6.10 -20.94
C ALA A 296 -32.63 4.64 -21.11
N ASN A 297 -31.40 4.33 -20.72
CA ASN A 297 -30.84 2.98 -20.86
C ASN A 297 -31.45 2.01 -19.83
N CYS A 298 -31.77 2.49 -18.63
CA CYS A 298 -32.47 1.72 -17.60
C CYS A 298 -33.90 1.39 -18.00
N LYS A 299 -34.63 2.35 -18.60
CA LYS A 299 -35.95 2.10 -19.20
C LYS A 299 -35.89 1.06 -20.31
N GLY A 300 -34.94 1.23 -21.23
CA GLY A 300 -34.77 0.28 -22.33
C GLY A 300 -34.32 -1.11 -21.89
N ALA A 301 -33.72 -1.25 -20.70
CA ALA A 301 -33.36 -2.53 -20.12
C ALA A 301 -34.54 -3.26 -19.47
N GLY A 302 -35.55 -2.51 -19.00
CA GLY A 302 -36.75 -3.04 -18.36
C GLY A 302 -37.95 -3.24 -19.29
N SER A 303 -37.84 -2.85 -20.56
CA SER A 303 -38.88 -2.95 -21.60
C SER A 303 -38.83 -4.24 -22.40
#